data_AF-A0A939H610-F1
#
_entry.id   AF-A0A939H610-F1
#
_cell.length_a   1.000
_cell.length_b   1.000
_cell.length_c   1.000
_cell.angle_alpha   90.00
_cell.angle_beta   90.00
_cell.angle_gamma   90.00
#
_symmetry.space_group_name_H-M   'P 1'
#
loop_
_entity.id
_entity.type
_entity.pdbx_description
1 polymer ?
#
loop_
_entity_poly.entity_id
_entity_poly.type
_entity_poly.pdbx_seq_one_letter_code
_entity_poly.pdbx_strand_id
1 'polypeptide(L)' 'MNEILVVLENHNADKDLSLIALGNVLSHIFNHNVHGDHKRELVETFSNVLRKSVS' A
#
# COMPACT_ATOMS: atom_id res chain seq x y z
N MET A 1 2.77 -11.97 3.63
CA MET A 1 3.21 -11.42 2.32
C MET A 1 2.60 -12.21 1.17
N ASN A 2 2.70 -13.54 1.19
CA ASN A 2 2.17 -14.40 0.13
C ASN A 2 0.64 -14.35 -0.03
N GLU A 3 -0.13 -14.23 1.06
CA GLU A 3 -1.60 -14.24 1.01
C GLU A 3 -2.21 -13.09 0.19
N ILE A 4 -1.64 -11.88 0.27
CA ILE A 4 -2.12 -10.73 -0.52
C ILE A 4 -1.83 -10.95 -2.01
N LEU A 5 -0.65 -11.48 -2.33
CA LEU A 5 -0.28 -11.80 -3.71
C LEU A 5 -1.19 -12.90 -4.27
N VAL A 6 -1.44 -13.96 -3.50
CA VAL A 6 -2.37 -15.03 -3.86
C VAL A 6 -3.79 -14.51 -4.09
N VAL A 7 -4.29 -13.58 -3.27
CA VAL A 7 -5.61 -12.97 -3.50
C VAL A 7 -5.64 -12.21 -4.83
N LEU A 8 -4.60 -11.45 -5.16
CA LEU A 8 -4.51 -10.71 -6.42
C LEU A 8 -4.40 -11.66 -7.63
N GLU A 9 -3.56 -12.70 -7.54
CA GLU A 9 -3.40 -13.74 -8.55
C GLU A 9 -4.70 -14.51 -8.80
N ASN A 10 -5.41 -14.90 -7.73
CA ASN A 10 -6.69 -15.61 -7.81
C ASN A 10 -7.80 -14.82 -8.51
N HIS A 11 -7.70 -13.48 -8.52
CA HIS A 11 -8.65 -12.61 -9.21
C HIS A 11 -8.18 -12.19 -10.61
N ASN A 12 -7.10 -12.79 -11.13
CA ASN A 12 -6.44 -12.39 -12.38
C ASN A 12 -6.18 -10.88 -12.44
N ALA A 13 -5.85 -10.28 -11.30
CA ALA A 13 -5.55 -8.86 -11.25
C ALA A 13 -4.26 -8.62 -12.03
N ASP A 14 -4.35 -7.80 -13.08
CA ASP A 14 -3.16 -7.34 -13.77
C ASP A 14 -2.32 -6.44 -12.84
N LYS A 15 -1.15 -6.05 -13.34
CA LYS A 15 -0.21 -5.21 -12.58
C LYS A 15 -0.86 -3.90 -12.12
N ASP A 16 -1.68 -3.29 -12.96
CA ASP A 16 -2.26 -1.97 -12.69
C ASP A 16 -3.35 -2.07 -11.62
N LEU A 17 -4.22 -3.07 -11.74
CA LEU A 17 -5.25 -3.36 -10.73
C LEU A 17 -4.62 -3.77 -9.40
N SER A 18 -3.54 -4.55 -9.42
CA SER A 18 -2.78 -4.93 -8.24
C SER A 18 -2.22 -3.71 -7.50
N LEU A 19 -1.62 -2.75 -8.23
CA LEU A 19 -1.10 -1.51 -7.65
C LEU A 19 -2.22 -0.61 -7.10
N ILE A 20 -3.36 -0.52 -7.79
CA ILE A 20 -4.53 0.24 -7.32
C ILE A 20 -5.10 -0.38 -6.04
N ALA A 21 -5.26 -1.70 -6.00
CA ALA A 21 -5.76 -2.41 -4.83
C ALA A 21 -4.86 -2.22 -3.62
N LEU A 22 -3.54 -2.36 -3.79
CA LEU A 22 -2.55 -2.11 -2.74
C LEU A 22 -2.58 -0.64 -2.28
N GLY A 23 -2.74 0.32 -3.20
CA GLY A 23 -2.93 1.74 -2.88
C GLY A 23 -4.17 1.99 -2.02
N ASN A 24 -5.29 1.31 -2.32
CA ASN A 24 -6.51 1.40 -1.52
C ASN A 24 -6.33 0.79 -0.11
N VAL A 25 -5.64 -0.34 -0.01
CA VAL A 25 -5.31 -0.96 1.29
C VAL A 25 -4.46 -0.03 2.14
N LEU A 26 -3.38 0.54 1.57
CA LEU A 26 -2.53 1.49 2.27
C LEU A 26 -3.30 2.74 2.70
N SER A 27 -4.12 3.29 1.81
CA SER A 27 -4.97 4.45 2.10
C SER A 27 -5.97 4.16 3.23
N HIS A 28 -6.55 2.95 3.25
CA HIS A 28 -7.44 2.52 4.32
C HIS A 28 -6.70 2.48 5.66
N ILE A 29 -5.52 1.86 5.72
CA ILE A 29 -4.67 1.79 6.92
C ILE A 29 -4.34 3.20 7.43
N PHE A 30 -3.85 4.09 6.58
CA PHE A 30 -3.50 5.45 7.01
C PHE A 30 -4.71 6.27 7.46
N ASN A 31 -5.89 6.05 6.88
CA ASN A 31 -7.08 6.82 7.24
C ASN A 31 -7.79 6.31 8.50
N HIS A 32 -7.68 5.03 8.83
CA HIS A 32 -8.44 4.44 9.94
C HIS A 32 -7.56 4.04 11.12
N ASN A 33 -6.29 3.70 10.88
CA ASN A 33 -5.40 3.17 11.91
C ASN A 33 -4.34 4.19 12.36
N VAL A 34 -4.23 5.32 11.66
CA VAL A 34 -3.31 6.41 12.00
C VAL A 34 -4.12 7.64 12.37
N HIS A 35 -4.04 8.04 13.64
CA HIS A 35 -4.74 9.20 14.17
C HIS A 35 -3.77 10.36 14.42
N GLY A 36 -4.26 11.58 14.23
CA GLY A 36 -3.53 12.81 14.52
C GLY A 36 -2.70 13.37 13.35
N ASP A 37 -1.96 14.43 13.66
CA ASP A 37 -1.29 15.28 12.66
C ASP A 37 -0.11 14.60 11.94
N HIS A 38 0.39 13.49 12.48
CA HIS A 38 1.55 12.75 11.95
C HIS A 38 1.22 11.84 10.75
N LYS A 39 -0.06 11.72 10.35
CA LYS A 39 -0.46 10.90 9.20
C LYS A 39 0.34 11.24 7.94
N ARG A 40 0.54 12.54 7.69
CA ARG A 40 1.26 13.01 6.50
C ARG A 40 2.73 12.62 6.52
N GLU A 41 3.39 12.77 7.67
CA GLU A 41 4.79 12.39 7.86
C GLU A 41 5.02 10.89 7.67
N LEU A 42 4.09 10.06 8.17
CA LEU A 42 4.15 8.60 8.01
C LEU A 42 3.98 8.17 6.55
N VAL A 43 3.08 8.82 5.80
CA VAL A 43 2.90 8.56 4.35
C VAL A 43 4.17 8.93 3.58
N GLU A 44 4.79 10.08 3.89
CA GLU A 44 6.05 10.51 3.26
C GLU A 44 7.20 9.54 3.57
N THR A 45 7.31 9.13 4.84
CA THR A 45 8.32 8.16 5.27
C THR A 45 8.15 6.82 4.55
N PHE A 46 6.93 6.31 4.49
CA PHE A 46 6.61 5.07 3.76
C PHE A 46 6.98 5.18 2.27
N SER A 47 6.59 6.27 1.61
CA SER A 47 6.87 6.50 0.19
C SER A 47 8.38 6.56 -0.09
N ASN A 48 9.14 7.18 0.81
CA ASN A 48 10.60 7.21 0.72
C ASN A 48 11.23 5.82 0.88
N VAL A 49 10.72 4.99 1.80
CA VAL A 49 11.19 3.60 1.96
C VAL A 49 10.86 2.79 0.72
N LEU A 50 9.62 2.87 0.20
CA LEU A 50 9.22 2.16 -1.01
C LEU A 50 10.14 2.52 -2.18
N ARG A 51 10.41 3.82 -2.39
CA ARG A 51 11.33 4.28 -3.44
C ARG A 51 12.71 3.64 -3.30
N LYS A 52 13.29 3.63 -2.10
CA LYS A 52 14.61 3.03 -1.84
C LYS A 52 14.64 1.52 -2.08
N SER A 53 13.54 0.82 -1.82
CA SER A 53 13.47 -0.65 -1.96
C SER A 53 13.36 -1.13 -3.41
N VAL A 54 12.94 -0.26 -4.33
CA VAL A 54 12.80 -0.59 -5.76
C VAL A 54 13.82 0.15 -6.64
N SER A 55 14.74 0.89 -6.02
CA SER A 55 15.85 1.59 -6.68
C SER A 55 17.07 0.69 -6.86
#